data_AF-A0A934BMC6-F1
#
_entry.id   AF-A0A934BMC6-F1
#
_cell.length_a   1.000
_cell.length_b   1.000
_cell.length_c   1.000
_cell.angle_alpha   90.00
_cell.angle_beta   90.00
_cell.angle_gamma   90.00
#
_symmetry.space_group_name_H-M   'P 1'
#
loop_
_entity.id
_entity.type
_entity.pdbx_description
1 polymer ?
#
loop_
_entity_poly.entity_id
_entity_poly.type
_entity_poly.pdbx_seq_one_letter_code
_entity_poly.pdbx_strand_id
1 'polypeptide(L)' 'MKNDIQAAMLKKYRGMTDDEIQSDIERQLATSDSPVAKLWRQAAPQAEPAKVAEAPAKYITRRRK' A
#
# COMPACT_ATOMS: atom_id res chain seq x y z
N MET A 1 -3.28 -13.38 22.86
CA MET A 1 -2.34 -12.49 22.14
C MET A 1 -2.02 -13.03 20.75
N LYS A 2 -3.02 -13.20 19.87
CA LYS A 2 -2.79 -13.57 18.46
C LYS A 2 -2.99 -12.39 17.48
N ASN A 3 -3.51 -11.26 17.98
CA ASN A 3 -3.99 -10.17 17.13
C ASN A 3 -3.23 -8.85 17.36
N ASP A 4 -2.17 -8.86 18.15
CA ASP A 4 -1.49 -7.61 18.56
C ASP A 4 -0.77 -6.96 17.37
N ILE A 5 -0.21 -7.77 16.47
CA ILE A 5 0.41 -7.31 15.22
C ILE A 5 -0.67 -6.74 14.29
N GLN A 6 -1.82 -7.40 14.17
CA GLN A 6 -2.93 -6.93 13.33
C GLN A 6 -3.50 -5.61 13.87
N ALA A 7 -3.67 -5.49 15.18
CA ALA A 7 -4.13 -4.25 15.83
C ALA A 7 -3.14 -3.10 15.62
N ALA A 8 -1.83 -3.38 15.70
CA ALA A 8 -0.79 -2.39 15.42
C ALA A 8 -0.82 -1.93 13.96
N MET A 9 -0.97 -2.85 13.00
CA MET A 9 -1.06 -2.52 11.58
C MET A 9 -2.32 -1.71 11.26
N LEU A 10 -3.47 -2.13 11.80
CA LEU A 10 -4.73 -1.39 11.64
C LEU A 10 -4.65 0.02 12.22
N LYS A 11 -3.94 0.21 13.34
CA LYS A 11 -3.71 1.54 13.92
C LYS A 11 -2.77 2.38 13.06
N LYS A 12 -1.71 1.78 12.51
CA LYS A 12 -0.69 2.47 11.70
C LYS A 12 -1.27 2.97 10.37
N TYR A 13 -2.09 2.14 9.71
CA TYR A 13 -2.63 2.43 8.37
C TYR A 13 -4.08 2.93 8.39
N ARG A 14 -4.61 3.29 9.57
CA ARG A 14 -6.00 3.73 9.69
C ARG A 14 -6.21 5.01 8.88
N GLY A 15 -7.11 4.94 7.89
CA GLY A 15 -7.47 6.08 7.06
C GLY A 15 -6.46 6.40 5.97
N MET A 16 -5.45 5.54 5.76
CA MET A 16 -4.61 5.58 4.57
C MET A 16 -5.28 4.82 3.43
N THR A 17 -5.10 5.29 2.20
CA THR A 17 -5.48 4.54 1.00
C THR A 17 -4.48 3.42 0.72
N ASP A 18 -4.87 2.45 -0.09
CA ASP A 18 -3.97 1.35 -0.47
C ASP A 18 -2.68 1.87 -1.15
N ASP A 19 -2.78 2.95 -1.94
CA ASP A 19 -1.63 3.60 -2.60
C ASP A 19 -0.68 4.27 -1.58
N GLU A 20 -1.23 4.89 -0.53
CA GLU A 20 -0.45 5.51 0.55
C GLU A 20 0.27 4.45 1.40
N ILE A 21 -0.41 3.33 1.66
CA ILE A 21 0.15 2.18 2.36
C ILE A 21 1.29 1.58 1.53
N GLN A 22 1.07 1.39 0.23
CA GLN A 22 2.10 0.89 -0.67
C GLN A 22 3.32 1.82 -0.69
N SER A 23 3.10 3.13 -0.81
CA SER A 23 4.18 4.13 -0.80
C SER A 23 4.96 4.13 0.52
N ASP A 24 4.29 3.97 1.67
CA ASP A 24 4.97 3.87 2.97
C ASP A 24 5.83 2.59 3.06
N ILE A 25 5.31 1.46 2.58
CA ILE A 25 6.02 0.17 2.56
C ILE A 25 7.25 0.26 1.64
N GLU A 26 7.11 0.81 0.43
CA GLU A 26 8.21 1.00 -0.50
C GLU A 26 9.29 1.92 0.10
N ARG A 27 8.91 3.02 0.76
CA ARG A 27 9.85 3.90 1.46
C ARG A 27 10.60 3.14 2.56
N GLN A 28 9.89 2.39 3.39
CA GLN A 28 10.49 1.59 4.46
C GLN A 28 11.46 0.54 3.92
N LEU A 29 11.09 -0.14 2.82
CA LEU A 29 11.94 -1.11 2.15
C LEU A 29 13.15 -0.44 1.50
N ALA A 30 13.02 0.76 0.93
CA ALA A 30 14.15 1.50 0.37
C ALA A 30 15.19 1.90 1.43
N THR A 31 14.72 2.31 2.62
CA THR A 31 15.59 2.74 3.73
C THR A 31 16.11 1.60 4.61
N SER A 32 15.64 0.37 4.40
CA SER A 32 16.01 -0.77 5.24
C SER A 32 17.24 -1.51 4.70
N ASP A 33 18.20 -1.77 5.59
CA ASP A 33 19.40 -2.56 5.31
C ASP A 33 19.21 -4.08 5.49
N SER A 34 18.00 -4.51 5.84
CA SER A 34 17.67 -5.92 6.04
C SER A 34 17.94 -6.74 4.77
N PRO A 35 18.47 -7.98 4.89
CA PRO A 35 18.62 -8.88 3.75
C PRO A 35 17.33 -9.09 2.96
N VAL A 36 16.18 -9.11 3.65
CA VAL A 36 14.86 -9.22 3.03
C VAL A 36 14.55 -7.99 2.18
N ALA A 37 14.85 -6.79 2.69
CA ALA A 37 14.66 -5.55 1.94
C ALA A 37 15.56 -5.48 0.69
N LYS A 38 16.81 -5.96 0.80
CA LYS A 38 17.73 -6.09 -0.34
C LYS A 38 17.18 -7.04 -1.42
N LEU A 39 16.65 -8.20 -1.00
CA LEU A 39 16.04 -9.16 -1.92
C LEU A 39 14.81 -8.57 -2.61
N TRP A 40 13.93 -7.89 -1.88
CA TRP A 40 12.75 -7.23 -2.45
C TRP A 40 13.11 -6.18 -3.51
N ARG A 41 14.15 -5.37 -3.26
CA ARG A 41 14.65 -4.40 -4.27
C ARG A 41 15.21 -5.07 -5.52
N GLN A 42 15.75 -6.28 -5.40
CA GLN A 42 16.29 -7.04 -6.53
C GLN A 42 15.21 -7.84 -7.28
N ALA A 43 14.19 -8.30 -6.57
CA ALA A 43 13.13 -9.15 -7.11
C ALA A 43 11.95 -8.35 -7.66
N ALA A 44 11.77 -7.09 -7.22
CA ALA A 44 10.79 -6.22 -7.83
C ALA A 44 11.20 -5.98 -9.30
N PRO A 45 10.44 -6.45 -10.30
CA PRO A 45 10.58 -5.88 -11.63
C PRO A 45 10.40 -4.37 -11.48
N GLN A 46 11.14 -3.57 -12.23
CA GLN A 46 10.93 -2.13 -12.33
C GLN A 46 9.49 -1.90 -12.81
N ALA A 47 8.53 -1.96 -11.90
CA ALA A 47 7.20 -1.47 -12.12
C ALA A 47 7.40 0.03 -12.16
N GLU A 48 7.45 0.56 -13.38
CA GLU A 48 7.36 2.01 -13.57
C GLU A 48 6.26 2.53 -12.65
N PRO A 49 6.49 3.65 -11.95
CA PRO A 49 5.50 4.20 -11.04
C PRO A 49 4.21 4.31 -11.85
N ALA A 50 3.21 3.53 -11.44
CA ALA A 50 1.93 3.51 -12.11
C ALA A 50 1.48 4.96 -12.19
N LYS A 51 1.50 5.53 -13.40
CA LYS A 51 0.86 6.81 -13.68
C LYS A 51 -0.52 6.68 -13.06
N VAL A 52 -0.79 7.52 -12.07
CA VAL A 52 -2.06 7.63 -11.34
C VAL A 52 -3.17 7.52 -12.37
N ALA A 53 -3.72 6.31 -12.51
CA ALA A 53 -4.76 6.04 -13.45
C ALA A 53 -6.01 6.59 -12.79
N GLU A 54 -6.30 7.84 -13.15
CA GLU A 54 -7.54 8.56 -12.93
C GLU A 54 -8.70 7.56 -12.76
N ALA A 55 -9.19 7.47 -11.52
CA ALA A 55 -10.24 6.54 -11.16
C ALA A 55 -11.40 6.68 -12.16
N PRO A 56 -11.89 5.60 -12.80
CA PRO A 56 -13.07 5.72 -13.63
C PRO A 56 -14.25 6.09 -12.72
N ALA A 57 -14.69 7.35 -12.82
CA ALA A 57 -15.86 7.91 -12.18
C ALA A 57 -17.13 7.16 -12.64
N LYS A 58 -17.37 5.95 -12.13
CA LYS A 58 -18.56 5.14 -12.45
C LYS A 58 -19.02 4.30 -11.27
N TYR A 59 -19.22 4.91 -10.11
CA TYR A 59 -20.13 4.36 -9.08
C TYR A 59 -20.99 5.46 -8.45
N ILE A 60 -21.68 6.25 -9.28
CA ILE A 60 -22.83 7.02 -8.82
C ILE A 60 -23.96 6.88 -9.83
N THR A 61 -24.85 5.91 -9.60
CA THR A 61 -26.29 5.97 -9.91
C THR A 61 -26.96 4.72 -9.31
N ARG A 62 -28.12 4.71 -8.64
CA ARG A 62 -29.06 5.69 -8.08
C ARG A 62 -29.93 4.86 -7.13
N ARG A 63 -30.09 5.28 -5.87
CA ARG A 63 -31.19 4.80 -5.02
C ARG A 63 -32.35 5.79 -5.12
N ARG A 64 -33.35 5.48 -5.95
CA ARG A 64 -34.75 5.94 -5.90
C ARG A 64 -35.53 4.86 -6.67
N LYS A 65 -36.55 4.21 -6.11
CA LYS A 65 -37.79 4.79 -5.60
C LYS A 65 -38.44 3.80 -4.64
#